data_AF-A0A9N9GME3-F1
#
_entry.id   AF-A0A9N9GME3-F1
#
_cell.length_a   1.000
_cell.length_b   1.000
_cell.length_c   1.000
_cell.angle_alpha   90.00
_cell.angle_beta   90.00
_cell.angle_gamma   90.00
#
_symmetry.space_group_name_H-M   'P 1'
#
loop_
_entity.id
_entity.type
_entity.pdbx_description
1 polymer ?
#
loop_
_entity_poly.entity_id
_entity_poly.type
_entity_poly.pdbx_seq_one_letter_code
_entity_poly.pdbx_strand_id
1 'polypeptide(L)'
;MRMQLFLLEDKYPDILFLPYDLSLTIQSFKQHNKIDNEASALLETLLKNKAQDPNWVVCWRLEPISNSLELLLWMEPTQNY
;
A
#
# COMPACT_ATOMS: atom_id res chain seq x y z
N MET A 1 -0.81 7.09 -8.54
CA MET A 1 0.65 6.80 -8.49
C MET A 1 1.49 7.99 -8.07
N ARG A 2 1.40 9.20 -8.68
CA ARG A 2 2.20 10.36 -8.28
C ARG A 2 2.10 10.73 -6.79
N MET A 3 0.90 10.70 -6.22
CA MET A 3 0.67 11.04 -4.81
C MET A 3 1.22 9.98 -3.83
N GLN A 4 1.27 8.72 -4.24
CA GLN A 4 1.83 7.65 -3.40
C GLN A 4 3.36 7.72 -3.36
N LEU A 5 3.97 8.08 -4.49
CA LEU A 5 5.41 8.28 -4.60
C LEU A 5 5.88 9.45 -3.71
N PHE A 6 5.22 10.61 -3.80
CA PHE A 6 5.55 11.78 -2.97
C PHE A 6 5.49 11.49 -1.47
N LEU A 7 4.53 10.68 -1.01
CA LEU A 7 4.38 10.34 0.40
C LEU A 7 5.40 9.31 0.88
N LEU A 8 5.88 8.43 -0.01
CA LEU A 8 6.97 7.50 0.30
C LEU A 8 8.30 8.23 0.36
N GLU A 9 8.57 9.15 -0.56
CA GLU A 9 9.75 10.02 -0.53
C GLU A 9 9.76 10.94 0.71
N ASP A 10 8.61 11.46 1.13
CA ASP A 10 8.49 12.27 2.36
C ASP A 10 8.80 11.46 3.63
N LYS A 11 8.34 10.19 3.68
CA LYS A 11 8.50 9.33 4.85
C LYS A 11 9.85 8.60 4.90
N TYR A 12 10.45 8.36 3.73
CA TYR A 12 11.73 7.67 3.57
C TYR A 12 12.62 8.46 2.59
N PRO A 13 13.14 9.64 3.03
CA PRO A 13 13.85 10.56 2.14
C PRO A 13 15.17 9.99 1.59
N ASP A 14 15.73 8.99 2.27
CA ASP A 14 16.98 8.33 1.87
C ASP A 14 16.78 7.17 0.89
N ILE A 15 15.52 6.82 0.57
CA ILE A 15 15.17 5.70 -0.30
C ILE A 15 14.70 6.22 -1.64
N LEU A 16 15.34 5.76 -2.72
CA LEU A 16 14.94 6.09 -4.09
C LEU A 16 13.80 5.17 -4.52
N PHE A 17 12.61 5.71 -4.72
CA PHE A 17 11.46 4.95 -5.22
C PHE A 17 11.28 5.16 -6.72
N LEU A 18 11.43 4.12 -7.52
CA LEU A 18 11.10 4.17 -8.94
C LEU A 18 9.61 3.85 -9.14
N PRO A 19 8.87 4.65 -9.94
CA PRO A 19 7.44 4.39 -10.20
C PRO A 19 7.16 2.99 -10.77
N TYR A 20 8.10 2.47 -11.55
CA TYR A 20 8.04 1.14 -12.13
C TYR A 20 8.13 0.05 -11.05
N ASP A 21 9.12 0.16 -10.15
CA ASP A 21 9.29 -0.79 -9.05
C ASP A 21 8.08 -0.78 -8.12
N LEU A 22 7.53 0.40 -7.84
CA LEU A 22 6.30 0.54 -7.06
C LEU A 22 5.14 -0.23 -7.70
N SER A 23 4.98 -0.10 -9.02
CA SER A 23 3.92 -0.80 -9.77
C SER A 23 4.11 -2.32 -9.74
N LEU A 24 5.36 -2.80 -9.86
CA LEU A 24 5.71 -4.21 -9.79
C LEU A 24 5.48 -4.79 -8.39
N THR A 25 5.84 -4.06 -7.33
CA THR A 25 5.59 -4.48 -5.94
C THR A 25 4.10 -4.61 -5.68
N ILE A 26 3.28 -3.63 -6.13
CA ILE A 26 1.82 -3.69 -6.00
C ILE A 26 1.25 -4.90 -6.75
N GLN A 27 1.73 -5.15 -7.97
CA GLN A 27 1.25 -6.26 -8.80
C GLN A 27 1.65 -7.62 -8.20
N SER A 28 2.90 -7.76 -7.75
CA SER A 28 3.41 -8.97 -7.08
C SER A 28 2.64 -9.26 -5.79
N PHE A 29 2.33 -8.23 -5.00
CA PHE A 29 1.55 -8.37 -3.77
C PHE A 29 0.12 -8.87 -4.06
N LYS A 30 -0.54 -8.30 -5.08
CA LYS A 30 -1.88 -8.74 -5.50
C LYS A 30 -1.89 -10.21 -5.96
N GLN A 31 -0.88 -10.61 -6.74
CA GLN A 31 -0.74 -11.99 -7.23
C GLN A 31 -0.48 -12.99 -6.10
N HIS A 32 0.45 -12.69 -5.18
CA HIS A 32 0.76 -13.54 -4.03
C HIS A 32 -0.45 -13.74 -3.12
N ASN A 33 -1.26 -12.70 -2.92
CA ASN A 33 -2.41 -12.74 -2.04
C ASN A 33 -3.72 -13.15 -2.75
N LYS A 34 -3.67 -13.52 -4.05
CA LYS A 34 -4.85 -13.87 -4.87
C LYS A 34 -5.97 -12.83 -4.77
N ILE A 35 -5.60 -11.55 -4.76
CA ILE A 35 -6.55 -10.45 -4.60
C ILE A 35 -7.16 -10.15 -5.96
N ASP A 36 -8.35 -10.69 -6.19
CA ASP A 36 -9.10 -10.54 -7.42
C ASP A 36 -9.77 -9.16 -7.46
N ASN A 37 -9.08 -8.19 -8.06
CA ASN A 37 -9.56 -6.87 -8.53
C ASN A 37 -10.41 -5.99 -7.58
N GLU A 38 -10.62 -6.39 -6.34
CA GLU A 38 -11.43 -5.69 -5.35
C GLU A 38 -10.51 -4.92 -4.40
N ALA A 39 -10.57 -3.59 -4.48
CA ALA A 39 -9.83 -2.70 -3.59
C ALA A 39 -10.21 -2.91 -2.11
N SER A 40 -11.44 -3.35 -1.83
CA SER A 40 -11.93 -3.78 -0.52
C SER A 40 -11.18 -5.01 0.00
N ALA A 41 -11.06 -6.08 -0.81
CA ALA A 41 -10.33 -7.29 -0.43
C ALA A 41 -8.85 -7.03 -0.15
N LEU A 42 -8.23 -6.12 -0.92
CA LEU A 42 -6.87 -5.66 -0.67
C LEU A 42 -6.75 -4.93 0.68
N LEU A 43 -7.64 -3.97 0.93
CA LEU A 43 -7.63 -3.20 2.17
C LEU A 43 -7.86 -4.11 3.38
N GLU A 44 -8.82 -5.04 3.31
CA GLU A 44 -9.09 -6.00 4.38
C GLU A 44 -7.86 -6.87 4.69
N THR A 45 -7.15 -7.33 3.67
CA THR A 45 -5.95 -8.15 3.82
C THR A 45 -4.83 -7.35 4.51
N LEU A 46 -4.61 -6.11 4.09
CA LEU A 46 -3.61 -5.22 4.69
C LEU A 46 -3.95 -4.89 6.16
N LEU A 47 -5.22 -4.62 6.47
CA LEU A 47 -5.66 -4.38 7.84
C LEU A 47 -5.50 -5.62 8.73
N LYS A 48 -5.78 -6.82 8.21
CA LYS A 48 -5.54 -8.09 8.92
C LYS A 48 -4.05 -8.28 9.21
N ASN A 49 -3.18 -8.05 8.23
CA ASN A 49 -1.74 -8.16 8.43
C ASN A 49 -1.23 -7.16 9.48
N LYS A 50 -1.74 -5.92 9.47
CA LYS A 50 -1.43 -4.93 10.50
C LYS A 50 -1.93 -5.28 11.90
N ALA A 51 -3.07 -5.96 11.99
CA ALA A 51 -3.59 -6.46 13.26
C ALA A 51 -2.73 -7.60 13.83
N GLN A 52 -2.11 -8.41 12.95
CA GLN A 52 -1.21 -9.50 13.34
C GLN A 52 0.21 -9.02 13.67
N ASP A 53 0.73 -8.08 12.89
CA ASP A 53 2.04 -7.47 13.13
C ASP A 53 1.94 -5.94 13.05
N PRO A 54 2.08 -5.23 14.19
CA PRO A 54 1.99 -3.78 14.25
C PRO A 54 2.99 -3.04 13.35
N ASN A 55 4.09 -3.69 12.96
CA ASN A 55 5.14 -3.12 12.12
C ASN A 55 4.68 -2.90 10.67
N TRP A 56 3.55 -3.48 10.25
CA TRP A 56 2.94 -3.13 8.98
C TRP A 56 2.46 -1.68 9.00
N VAL A 57 2.90 -0.90 8.03
CA VAL A 57 2.33 0.42 7.76
C VAL A 57 1.15 0.21 6.84
N VAL A 58 -0.02 0.71 7.22
CA VAL A 58 -1.20 0.75 6.35
C VAL A 58 -1.88 2.10 6.56
N CYS A 59 -1.84 2.95 5.54
CA CYS A 59 -2.49 4.25 5.51
C CYS A 59 -3.45 4.30 4.34
N TRP A 60 -4.71 4.59 4.59
CA TRP A 60 -5.74 4.64 3.56
C TRP A 60 -6.67 5.82 3.77
N ARG A 61 -7.31 6.27 2.69
CA ARG A 61 -8.30 7.33 2.70
C ARG A 61 -9.43 6.95 1.76
N LEU A 62 -10.66 7.21 2.18
CA LEU A 62 -11.83 7.14 1.33
C LEU A 62 -12.21 8.54 0.87
N GLU A 63 -12.68 8.62 -0.37
CA GLU A 63 -13.36 9.79 -0.87
C GLU A 63 -14.76 9.87 -0.19
N PRO A 64 -15.12 10.99 0.44
CA PRO A 64 -16.29 11.05 1.33
C PRO A 64 -17.64 10.83 0.64
N ILE A 65 -17.74 11.01 -0.66
CA ILE A 65 -19.01 11.07 -1.39
C ILE A 65 -19.34 9.71 -2.02
N SER A 66 -18.35 9.07 -2.62
CA SER A 66 -18.46 7.80 -3.32
C SER A 66 -18.04 6.61 -2.47
N ASN A 67 -17.47 6.84 -1.27
CA ASN A 67 -16.80 5.81 -0.46
C ASN A 67 -15.74 5.02 -1.24
N SER A 68 -15.21 5.61 -2.32
CA SER A 68 -14.16 5.01 -3.12
C SER A 68 -12.82 5.14 -2.40
N LEU A 69 -11.97 4.14 -2.54
CA LEU A 69 -10.61 4.17 -1.99
C LEU A 69 -9.76 5.18 -2.77
N GLU A 70 -9.61 6.39 -2.21
CA GLU A 70 -8.86 7.50 -2.81
C GLU A 70 -7.34 7.30 -2.64
N LEU A 71 -6.93 6.79 -1.48
CA LEU A 71 -5.53 6.53 -1.16
C LEU A 71 -5.41 5.17 -0.47
N LEU A 72 -4.40 4.41 -0.88
CA LEU A 72 -3.93 3.24 -0.17
C LEU A 72 -2.40 3.19 -0.24
N LEU A 73 -1.76 3.23 0.92
CA LEU A 73 -0.33 3.10 1.13
C LEU A 73 -0.11 1.97 2.12
N TRP A 74 0.85 1.11 1.82
CA TRP A 74 1.25 0.08 2.75
C TRP A 74 2.74 -0.22 2.61
N MET A 75 3.32 -0.75 3.69
CA MET A 75 4.69 -1.24 3.70
C MET A 75 4.75 -2.47 4.58
N GLU A 76 5.32 -3.54 4.02
CA GLU A 76 5.60 -4.77 4.77
C GLU A 76 6.79 -4.55 5.70
N PRO A 77 6.82 -5.15 6.91
CA PRO A 77 7.93 -5.02 7.86
C PRO A 77 9.30 -5.39 7.29
N THR A 78 9.34 -6.31 6.33
CA THR A 78 10.57 -6.78 5.67
C THR A 78 11.16 -5.76 4.69
N GLN A 79 10.39 -4.76 4.25
CA GLN A 79 10.84 -3.69 3.37
C GLN A 79 11.44 -2.49 4.13
N ASN A 80 11.54 -2.58 5.46
CA ASN A 80 12.04 -1.52 6.34
C ASN A 80 13.56 -1.62 6.59
N TYR A 81 14.30 -2.30 5.70
CA TYR A 81 15.74 -2.57 5.80
C TYR A 81 16.55 -1.76 4.78
#